data_AF-A0A8H9J4Z3-F1
#
_entry.id   AF-A0A8H9J4Z3-F1
#
_cell.length_a   1.000
_cell.length_b   1.000
_cell.length_c   1.000
_cell.angle_alpha   90.00
_cell.angle_beta   90.00
_cell.angle_gamma   90.00
#
_symmetry.space_group_name_H-M   'P 1'
#
loop_
_entity.id
_entity.type
_entity.pdbx_description
1 polymer ?
#
loop_
_entity_poly.entity_id
_entity_poly.type
_entity_poly.pdbx_seq_one_letter_code
_entity_poly.pdbx_strand_id
1 'polypeptide(L)'
;MSETAGRGSTAVEDRSIAQLIQDLSEQMRRLVRDELRLATEELKEKGKRAGIGAGLTGFAGVTAFFGAAVLVAAAVLGLALVLPGWAAALIIGVALLAVGGIAALLGTKQIKRAVPPIPEEAAEGVQKDVEVVKQRGRTTDV
;
A
#
# COMPACT_ATOMS: atom_id res chain seq x y z
N MET A 1 18.38 75.48 18.33
CA MET A 1 18.54 74.92 16.97
C MET A 1 18.94 73.47 17.16
N SER A 2 17.94 72.59 17.30
CA SER A 2 18.13 71.20 17.73
C SER A 2 17.33 70.35 16.75
N GLU A 3 17.99 69.64 15.82
CA GLU A 3 17.40 68.54 15.04
C GLU A 3 18.40 68.11 13.97
N THR A 4 19.04 66.93 14.10
CA THR A 4 19.55 66.13 12.95
C THR A 4 19.98 64.69 13.30
N ALA A 5 19.96 64.21 14.54
CA ALA A 5 20.59 62.93 14.90
C ALA A 5 19.77 61.63 14.70
N GLY A 6 18.63 61.62 14.00
CA GLY A 6 17.66 60.51 14.08
C GLY A 6 17.57 59.49 12.93
N ARG A 7 18.22 59.69 11.77
CA ARG A 7 17.85 58.94 10.53
C ARG A 7 18.73 57.72 10.18
N GLY A 8 19.72 57.35 10.99
CA GLY A 8 20.68 56.29 10.66
C GLY A 8 20.37 54.88 11.18
N SER A 9 19.61 54.74 12.29
CA SER A 9 19.43 53.43 12.96
C SER A 9 18.35 52.56 12.31
N THR A 10 17.26 53.15 11.79
CA THR A 10 16.13 52.41 11.21
C THR A 10 16.51 51.66 9.92
N ALA A 11 17.32 52.25 9.05
CA ALA A 11 17.72 51.64 7.78
C ALA A 11 18.74 50.48 7.91
N VAL A 12 19.43 50.38 9.05
CA VAL A 12 20.33 49.27 9.37
C VAL A 12 19.55 48.12 10.01
N GLU A 13 18.59 48.45 10.87
CA GLU A 13 17.72 47.49 11.57
C GLU A 13 16.74 46.80 10.59
N ASP A 14 16.13 47.55 9.67
CA ASP A 14 15.29 47.01 8.58
C ASP A 14 16.08 46.06 7.67
N ARG A 15 17.35 46.37 7.40
CA ARG A 15 18.25 45.50 6.63
C ARG A 15 18.55 44.18 7.35
N SER A 16 18.67 44.22 8.67
CA SER A 16 18.90 43.02 9.48
C SER A 16 17.67 42.10 9.51
N ILE A 17 16.45 42.64 9.67
CA ILE A 17 15.22 41.84 9.66
C ILE A 17 15.01 41.20 8.28
N ALA A 18 15.29 41.94 7.21
CA ALA A 18 15.26 41.38 5.85
C ALA A 18 16.24 40.19 5.70
N GLN A 19 17.44 40.29 6.28
CA GLN A 19 18.42 39.19 6.28
C GLN A 19 17.97 37.98 7.11
N LEU A 20 17.41 38.17 8.31
CA LEU A 20 16.89 37.04 9.11
C LEU A 20 15.75 36.29 8.41
N ILE A 21 14.83 37.00 7.76
CA ILE A 21 13.74 36.38 7.00
C ILE A 21 14.29 35.61 5.79
N GLN A 22 15.34 36.14 5.16
CA GLN A 22 16.03 35.48 4.05
C GLN A 22 16.74 34.20 4.53
N ASP A 23 17.44 34.25 5.66
CA ASP A 23 18.12 33.10 6.28
C ASP A 23 17.13 32.03 6.77
N LEU A 24 16.02 32.42 7.39
CA LEU A 24 14.96 31.49 7.80
C LEU A 24 14.29 30.82 6.60
N SER A 25 14.00 31.59 5.55
CA SER A 25 13.45 31.04 4.30
C SER A 25 14.42 30.05 3.67
N GLU A 26 15.71 30.35 3.72
CA GLU A 26 16.74 29.46 3.18
C GLU A 26 16.91 28.20 4.02
N GLN A 27 16.89 28.31 5.35
CA GLN A 27 16.91 27.18 6.27
C GLN A 27 15.69 26.29 6.11
N MET A 28 14.48 26.85 6.00
CA MET A 28 13.29 26.05 5.74
C MET A 28 13.35 25.34 4.39
N ARG A 29 13.83 26.00 3.34
CA ARG A 29 14.06 25.35 2.05
C ARG A 29 15.08 24.22 2.16
N ARG A 30 16.13 24.35 2.97
CA ARG A 30 17.11 23.28 3.24
C ARG A 30 16.44 22.12 3.97
N LEU A 31 15.74 22.37 5.07
CA LEU A 31 15.05 21.35 5.85
C LEU A 31 14.04 20.54 5.02
N VAL A 32 13.20 21.21 4.22
CA VAL A 32 12.23 20.53 3.34
C VAL A 32 12.95 19.65 2.31
N ARG A 33 14.05 20.13 1.72
CA ARG A 33 14.84 19.32 0.77
C ARG A 33 15.49 18.11 1.44
N ASP A 34 15.96 18.27 2.68
CA ASP A 34 16.58 17.19 3.43
C ASP A 34 15.55 16.11 3.83
N GLU A 35 14.36 16.52 4.29
CA GLU A 35 13.28 15.59 4.61
C GLU A 35 12.77 14.84 3.36
N LEU A 36 12.66 15.54 2.22
CA LEU A 36 12.32 14.90 0.95
C LEU A 36 13.40 13.91 0.50
N ARG A 37 14.68 14.25 0.70
CA ARG A 37 15.79 13.35 0.38
C ARG A 37 15.75 12.11 1.26
N LEU A 38 15.56 12.29 2.57
CA LEU A 38 15.44 11.19 3.53
C LEU A 38 14.23 10.29 3.19
N ALA A 39 13.07 10.89 2.94
CA ALA A 39 11.87 10.16 2.54
C ALA A 39 12.09 9.38 1.24
N THR A 40 12.80 9.97 0.26
CA THR A 40 13.14 9.29 -1.00
C THR A 40 14.06 8.09 -0.75
N GLU A 41 15.06 8.23 0.11
CA GLU A 41 15.98 7.15 0.49
C GLU A 41 15.24 6.02 1.23
N GLU A 42 14.39 6.36 2.19
CA GLU A 42 13.57 5.39 2.93
C GLU A 42 12.57 4.67 2.03
N LEU A 43 11.90 5.38 1.11
CA LEU A 43 11.01 4.78 0.12
C LEU A 43 11.75 3.84 -0.83
N LYS A 44 12.96 4.20 -1.26
CA LYS A 44 13.80 3.33 -2.10
C LYS A 44 14.21 2.06 -1.36
N GLU A 45 14.57 2.18 -0.08
CA GLU A 45 14.93 1.03 0.73
C GLU A 45 13.72 0.13 1.02
N LYS A 46 12.58 0.70 1.43
CA LYS A 46 11.31 -0.02 1.60
C LYS A 46 10.89 -0.71 0.29
N GLY A 47 10.97 0.00 -0.83
CA GLY A 47 10.66 -0.52 -2.15
C GLY A 47 11.58 -1.68 -2.57
N LYS A 48 12.89 -1.57 -2.30
CA LYS A 48 13.85 -2.66 -2.54
C LYS A 48 13.53 -3.89 -1.69
N ARG A 49 13.29 -3.71 -0.38
CA ARG A 49 12.96 -4.81 0.54
C ARG A 49 11.65 -5.48 0.13
N ALA A 50 10.61 -4.69 -0.16
CA ALA A 50 9.33 -5.17 -0.65
C ALA A 50 9.48 -5.91 -2.00
N GLY A 51 10.27 -5.37 -2.93
CA GLY A 51 10.53 -5.98 -4.23
C GLY A 51 11.27 -7.31 -4.14
N ILE A 52 12.31 -7.39 -3.29
CA ILE A 52 13.02 -8.65 -3.02
C ILE A 52 12.08 -9.66 -2.37
N GLY A 53 11.29 -9.22 -1.37
CA GLY A 53 10.30 -10.09 -0.72
C GLY A 53 9.29 -10.65 -1.70
N ALA A 54 8.67 -9.78 -2.51
CA ALA A 54 7.73 -10.17 -3.55
C ALA A 54 8.38 -11.09 -4.60
N GLY A 55 9.62 -10.80 -5.00
CA GLY A 55 10.39 -11.62 -5.94
C GLY A 55 10.68 -13.02 -5.39
N LEU A 56 11.15 -13.12 -4.14
CA LEU A 56 11.42 -14.40 -3.48
C LEU A 56 10.15 -15.21 -3.24
N THR A 57 9.07 -14.57 -2.76
CA THR A 57 7.77 -15.24 -2.57
C THR A 57 7.18 -15.70 -3.91
N GLY A 58 7.28 -14.87 -4.96
CA GLY A 58 6.86 -15.24 -6.31
C GLY A 58 7.65 -16.42 -6.85
N PHE A 59 8.98 -16.38 -6.75
CA PHE A 59 9.86 -17.48 -7.15
C PHE A 59 9.54 -18.77 -6.37
N ALA A 60 9.44 -18.70 -5.04
CA ALA A 60 9.07 -19.83 -4.20
C ALA A 60 7.71 -20.42 -4.59
N GLY A 61 6.72 -19.57 -4.91
CA GLY A 61 5.42 -20.01 -5.40
C GLY A 61 5.50 -20.77 -6.73
N VAL A 62 6.26 -20.25 -7.70
CA VAL A 62 6.47 -20.92 -9.00
C VAL A 62 7.21 -22.24 -8.82
N THR A 63 8.29 -22.26 -8.03
CA THR A 63 9.04 -23.48 -7.73
C THR A 63 8.17 -24.52 -7.02
N ALA A 64 7.38 -24.11 -6.02
CA ALA A 64 6.45 -24.99 -5.33
C ALA A 64 5.38 -25.56 -6.27
N PHE A 65 4.87 -24.74 -7.21
CA PHE A 65 3.92 -25.19 -8.23
C PHE A 65 4.51 -26.30 -9.13
N PHE A 66 5.70 -26.09 -9.67
CA PHE A 66 6.37 -27.11 -10.48
C PHE A 66 6.74 -28.35 -9.65
N GLY A 67 7.21 -28.18 -8.41
CA GLY A 67 7.47 -29.29 -7.48
C GLY A 67 6.22 -30.13 -7.22
N ALA A 68 5.09 -29.48 -6.96
CA ALA A 68 3.80 -30.17 -6.81
C ALA A 68 3.40 -30.92 -8.09
N ALA A 69 3.59 -30.33 -9.28
CA ALA A 69 3.31 -31.01 -10.55
C ALA A 69 4.16 -32.28 -10.75
N VAL A 70 5.45 -32.24 -10.38
CA VAL A 70 6.32 -33.42 -10.40
C VAL A 70 5.86 -34.49 -9.41
N LEU A 71 5.45 -34.10 -8.20
CA LEU A 71 4.90 -35.04 -7.22
C LEU A 71 3.59 -35.69 -7.70
N VAL A 72 2.71 -34.93 -8.34
CA VAL A 72 1.49 -35.47 -8.98
C VAL A 72 1.86 -36.47 -10.07
N ALA A 73 2.81 -36.14 -10.94
CA ALA A 73 3.29 -37.07 -11.96
C ALA A 73 3.88 -38.34 -11.33
N ALA A 74 4.68 -38.22 -10.27
CA ALA A 74 5.23 -39.36 -9.54
C ALA A 74 4.13 -40.23 -8.91
N ALA A 75 3.09 -39.63 -8.34
CA ALA A 75 1.94 -40.37 -7.81
C ALA A 75 1.18 -41.13 -8.90
N VAL A 76 0.95 -40.50 -10.06
CA VAL A 76 0.33 -41.15 -11.22
C VAL A 76 1.18 -42.31 -11.72
N LEU A 77 2.48 -42.10 -11.90
CA LEU A 77 3.41 -43.14 -12.36
C LEU A 77 3.53 -44.29 -11.37
N GLY A 78 3.60 -43.99 -10.06
CA GLY A 78 3.65 -45.01 -9.01
C GLY A 78 2.39 -45.87 -8.99
N LEU A 79 1.22 -45.24 -9.13
CA LEU A 79 -0.06 -45.97 -9.21
C LEU A 79 -0.17 -46.75 -10.53
N ALA A 80 0.38 -46.22 -11.62
CA ALA A 80 0.42 -46.89 -12.92
C ALA A 80 1.26 -48.18 -12.94
N LEU A 81 2.03 -48.48 -11.89
CA LEU A 81 2.73 -49.76 -11.74
C LEU A 81 1.76 -50.93 -11.50
N VAL A 82 0.57 -50.66 -10.97
CA VAL A 82 -0.42 -51.70 -10.60
C VAL A 82 -1.74 -51.60 -11.37
N LEU A 83 -1.97 -50.54 -12.15
CA LEU A 83 -3.15 -50.35 -12.99
C LEU A 83 -2.83 -49.52 -14.25
N PRO A 84 -3.70 -49.50 -15.27
CA PRO A 84 -3.46 -48.73 -16.49
C PRO A 84 -3.24 -47.24 -16.23
N GLY A 85 -2.28 -46.62 -16.92
CA GLY A 85 -1.89 -45.22 -16.68
C GLY A 85 -3.05 -44.21 -16.78
N TRP A 86 -4.03 -44.45 -17.66
CA TRP A 86 -5.22 -43.60 -17.77
C TRP A 86 -6.09 -43.65 -16.51
N ALA A 87 -6.24 -44.82 -15.89
CA ALA A 87 -7.01 -44.98 -14.66
C ALA A 87 -6.28 -44.35 -13.47
N ALA A 88 -4.95 -44.48 -13.41
CA ALA A 88 -4.12 -43.83 -12.39
C ALA A 88 -4.25 -42.31 -12.46
N ALA A 89 -4.16 -41.75 -13.67
CA ALA A 89 -4.32 -40.32 -13.90
C ALA A 89 -5.72 -39.82 -13.48
N LEU A 90 -6.79 -40.57 -13.78
CA LEU A 90 -8.15 -40.20 -13.36
C LEU A 90 -8.32 -40.23 -11.84
N ILE A 91 -7.80 -41.24 -11.15
CA ILE A 91 -7.91 -41.35 -9.69
C ILE A 91 -7.21 -40.17 -9.00
N ILE A 92 -5.97 -39.89 -9.38
CA ILE A 92 -5.21 -38.76 -8.82
C ILE A 92 -5.86 -37.43 -9.20
N GLY A 93 -6.33 -37.29 -10.44
CA GLY A 93 -7.03 -36.10 -10.91
C GLY A 93 -8.30 -35.80 -10.12
N VAL A 94 -9.16 -36.80 -9.88
CA VAL A 94 -10.38 -36.64 -9.08
C VAL A 94 -10.03 -36.29 -7.63
N ALA A 95 -9.03 -36.95 -7.04
CA ALA A 95 -8.58 -36.64 -5.68
C ALA A 95 -8.11 -35.18 -5.56
N LEU A 96 -7.33 -34.69 -6.53
CA LEU A 96 -6.88 -33.28 -6.56
C LEU A 96 -8.04 -32.31 -6.77
N LEU A 97 -9.00 -32.61 -7.63
CA LEU A 97 -10.19 -31.79 -7.82
C LEU A 97 -11.05 -31.72 -6.55
N ALA A 98 -11.18 -32.82 -5.81
CA ALA A 98 -11.88 -32.83 -4.53
C ALA A 98 -11.19 -31.94 -3.49
N VAL A 99 -9.87 -32.08 -3.33
CA VAL A 99 -9.07 -31.25 -2.42
C VAL A 99 -9.12 -29.78 -2.85
N GLY A 100 -8.91 -29.49 -4.14
CA GLY A 100 -8.96 -28.15 -4.70
C GLY A 100 -10.33 -27.50 -4.55
N GLY A 101 -11.40 -28.26 -4.76
CA GLY A 101 -12.77 -27.81 -4.53
C GLY A 101 -13.02 -27.43 -3.07
N ILE A 102 -12.59 -28.26 -2.11
CA ILE A 102 -12.69 -27.94 -0.68
C ILE A 102 -11.87 -26.70 -0.34
N ALA A 103 -10.62 -26.61 -0.81
CA ALA A 103 -9.76 -25.46 -0.58
C ALA A 103 -10.35 -24.18 -1.15
N ALA A 104 -10.92 -24.21 -2.36
CA ALA A 104 -11.60 -23.07 -2.98
C ALA A 104 -12.83 -22.62 -2.18
N LEU A 105 -13.63 -23.57 -1.69
CA LEU A 105 -14.79 -23.26 -0.83
C LEU A 105 -14.37 -22.63 0.50
N LEU A 106 -13.30 -23.11 1.12
CA LEU A 106 -12.78 -22.53 2.37
C LEU A 106 -12.12 -21.18 2.13
N GLY A 107 -11.33 -21.05 1.06
CA GLY A 107 -10.65 -19.79 0.70
C GLY A 107 -11.65 -18.68 0.40
N THR A 108 -12.68 -18.96 -0.39
CA THR A 108 -13.74 -17.98 -0.68
C THR A 108 -14.50 -17.56 0.58
N LYS A 109 -14.75 -18.46 1.54
CA LYS A 109 -15.33 -18.10 2.84
C LYS A 109 -14.42 -17.18 3.65
N GLN A 110 -13.11 -17.44 3.66
CA GLN A 110 -12.15 -16.62 4.40
C GLN A 110 -11.98 -15.24 3.76
N ILE A 111 -11.90 -15.15 2.43
CA ILE A 111 -11.83 -13.87 1.71
C ILE A 111 -13.09 -13.03 1.99
N LYS A 112 -14.27 -13.65 1.93
CA LYS A 112 -15.55 -12.98 2.24
C LYS A 112 -15.64 -12.48 3.70
N ARG A 113 -14.91 -13.11 4.63
CA ARG A 113 -14.82 -12.67 6.03
C ARG A 113 -13.77 -11.58 6.25
N ALA A 114 -12.67 -11.62 5.51
CA ALA A 114 -11.56 -10.69 5.65
C ALA A 114 -11.79 -9.35 4.92
N VAL A 115 -12.66 -9.35 3.89
CA VAL A 115 -13.08 -8.15 3.17
C VAL A 115 -14.55 -7.91 3.50
N PRO A 116 -14.89 -7.11 4.53
CA PRO A 116 -16.27 -6.69 4.73
C PRO A 116 -16.73 -5.96 3.45
N PRO A 117 -17.90 -6.30 2.88
CA PRO A 117 -18.46 -5.60 1.74
C PRO A 117 -18.84 -4.18 2.19
N ILE A 118 -17.88 -3.26 2.09
CA ILE A 118 -17.94 -1.86 2.57
C ILE A 118 -18.06 -1.80 4.10
N PRO A 119 -17.20 -1.04 4.81
CA PRO A 119 -17.42 -0.79 6.23
C PRO A 119 -18.75 -0.05 6.37
N GLU A 120 -19.75 -0.66 6.99
CA GLU A 120 -21.08 -0.04 7.17
C GLU A 120 -20.95 1.35 7.82
N GLU A 121 -20.00 1.49 8.75
CA GLU A 121 -19.64 2.75 9.41
C GLU A 121 -19.10 3.83 8.44
N ALA A 122 -18.30 3.42 7.44
CA ALA A 122 -17.78 4.35 6.42
C ALA A 122 -18.88 4.75 5.42
N ALA A 123 -19.82 3.85 5.13
CA ALA A 123 -20.98 4.18 4.30
C ALA A 123 -21.98 5.09 5.03
N GLU A 124 -22.17 4.92 6.34
CA GLU A 124 -23.00 5.80 7.16
C GLU A 124 -22.38 7.19 7.33
N GLY A 125 -21.06 7.28 7.55
CA GLY A 125 -20.34 8.56 7.67
C GLY A 125 -20.49 9.43 6.41
N VAL A 126 -20.31 8.83 5.23
CA VAL A 126 -20.47 9.55 3.94
C VAL A 126 -21.91 10.00 3.71
N GLN A 127 -22.91 9.21 4.11
CA GLN A 127 -24.32 9.61 4.02
C GLN A 127 -24.63 10.81 4.93
N LYS A 128 -24.12 10.79 6.15
CA LYS A 128 -24.28 11.87 7.14
C LYS A 128 -23.63 13.17 6.68
N ASP A 129 -22.44 13.08 6.10
CA ASP A 129 -21.71 14.24 5.57
C ASP A 129 -22.44 14.87 4.38
N VAL A 130 -23.03 14.05 3.49
CA VAL A 130 -23.86 14.53 2.37
C VAL A 130 -25.13 15.23 2.87
N GLU A 131 -25.72 14.74 3.96
CA GLU A 131 -26.94 15.30 4.54
C GLU A 131 -26.68 16.68 5.19
N VAL A 132 -25.54 16.84 5.88
CA VAL A 132 -25.12 18.12 6.45
C VAL A 132 -24.85 19.18 5.38
N VAL A 133 -24.23 18.78 4.25
CA VAL A 133 -23.98 19.68 3.12
C VAL A 133 -25.30 20.09 2.44
N LYS A 134 -26.25 19.16 2.27
CA LYS A 134 -27.60 19.47 1.74
C LYS A 134 -28.39 20.42 2.64
N GLN A 135 -28.27 20.30 3.96
CA GLN A 135 -28.95 21.20 4.89
C GLN A 135 -28.31 22.60 4.90
N ARG A 136 -26.98 22.71 4.84
CA ARG A 136 -26.28 24.00 4.77
C ARG A 136 -26.56 24.78 3.49
N GLY A 137 -26.77 24.10 2.35
CA GLY A 137 -27.17 24.76 1.11
C GLY A 137 -28.58 25.35 1.13
N ARG A 138 -29.47 24.87 2.01
CA ARG A 138 -30.87 25.31 2.10
C ARG A 138 -31.08 26.53 2.99
N THR A 139 -30.13 26.82 3.88
CA THR A 139 -30.23 27.91 4.87
C THR A 139 -29.67 29.25 4.34
N THR A 140 -28.98 29.25 3.21
CA THR A 140 -28.37 30.47 2.63
C THR A 140 -29.28 31.21 1.63
N ASP A 141 -30.53 30.77 1.46
CA ASP A 141 -31.49 31.30 0.48
C ASP A 141 -32.73 31.97 1.12
N VAL A 142 -32.62 32.52 2.34
CA VAL A 142 -33.69 33.31 3.02
C VAL A 142 -33.18 34.65 3.48
#